data_AF-A0A4Q3YSZ0-F1
#
_entry.id   AF-A0A4Q3YSZ0-F1
#
_cell.length_a   1.000
_cell.length_b   1.000
_cell.length_c   1.000
_cell.angle_alpha   90.00
_cell.angle_beta   90.00
_cell.angle_gamma   90.00
#
_symmetry.space_group_name_H-M   'P 1'
#
loop_
_entity.id
_entity.type
_entity.pdbx_description
1 polymer ?
#
loop_
_entity_poly.entity_id
_entity_poly.type
_entity_poly.pdbx_seq_one_letter_code
_entity_poly.pdbx_strand_id
1 'polypeptide(L)'
;IDHAPHGLGDLTSAVFLARILSGATPEKALQTTTAAVYEILARTTKRGADELTLETDADSLKHPMAMVQLRRLGLPTGNRRA
;
A
#
# COMPACT_ATOMS: atom_id res chain seq x y z
N ILE A 1 -8.67 6.94 12.45
CA ILE A 1 -9.10 7.55 11.18
C ILE A 1 -10.58 7.29 11.13
N ASP A 2 -11.37 8.28 11.53
CA ASP A 2 -12.83 8.19 11.38
C ASP A 2 -13.13 8.61 9.94
N HIS A 3 -13.93 7.80 9.22
CA HIS A 3 -14.19 7.93 7.77
C HIS A 3 -12.97 7.76 6.86
N ALA A 4 -12.40 6.56 6.84
CA ALA A 4 -11.41 6.21 5.81
C ALA A 4 -12.08 6.14 4.42
N PRO A 5 -11.42 6.61 3.35
CA PRO A 5 -11.96 6.56 2.00
C PRO A 5 -12.28 5.14 1.53
N HIS A 6 -13.34 5.01 0.73
CA HIS A 6 -13.77 3.73 0.18
C HIS A 6 -12.81 3.20 -0.90
N GLY A 7 -12.66 1.87 -1.02
CA GLY A 7 -11.91 1.24 -2.12
C GLY A 7 -10.41 1.01 -1.88
N LEU A 8 -9.88 1.25 -0.67
CA LEU A 8 -8.46 1.00 -0.35
C LEU A 8 -8.02 -0.46 -0.56
N GLY A 9 -8.92 -1.41 -0.29
CA GLY A 9 -8.68 -2.85 -0.51
C GLY A 9 -8.57 -3.21 -1.99
N ASP A 10 -9.47 -2.66 -2.81
CA ASP A 10 -9.45 -2.84 -4.27
C ASP A 10 -8.21 -2.20 -4.87
N LEU A 11 -7.88 -0.98 -4.43
CA LEU A 11 -6.66 -0.29 -4.83
C LEU A 11 -5.41 -1.10 -4.49
N THR A 12 -5.34 -1.62 -3.26
CA THR A 12 -4.20 -2.46 -2.82
C THR A 12 -4.07 -3.70 -3.72
N SER A 13 -5.18 -4.40 -3.97
CA SER A 13 -5.21 -5.61 -4.78
C SER A 13 -4.80 -5.34 -6.23
N ALA A 14 -5.38 -4.31 -6.84
CA ALA A 14 -5.13 -3.93 -8.23
C ALA A 14 -3.67 -3.49 -8.45
N VAL A 15 -3.17 -2.62 -7.58
CA VAL A 15 -1.81 -2.08 -7.71
C VAL A 15 -0.76 -3.15 -7.40
N PHE A 16 -0.99 -4.00 -6.39
CA PHE A 16 -0.09 -5.11 -6.10
C PHE A 16 0.00 -6.07 -7.30
N LEU A 17 -1.15 -6.49 -7.83
CA LEU A 17 -1.22 -7.38 -8.98
C LEU A 17 -0.53 -6.76 -10.21
N ALA A 18 -0.81 -5.49 -10.52
CA ALA A 18 -0.18 -4.79 -11.64
C ALA A 18 1.35 -4.80 -11.54
N ARG A 19 1.90 -4.64 -10.34
CA ARG A 19 3.36 -4.67 -10.12
C ARG A 19 3.96 -6.06 -10.26
N ILE A 20 3.26 -7.10 -9.78
CA ILE A 20 3.67 -8.49 -10.01
C ILE A 20 3.68 -8.80 -11.50
N LEU A 21 2.62 -8.42 -12.24
CA LEU A 21 2.53 -8.61 -13.69
C LEU A 21 3.59 -7.81 -14.45
N SER A 22 4.04 -6.68 -13.90
CA SER A 22 5.15 -5.87 -14.44
C SER A 22 6.55 -6.41 -14.09
N GLY A 23 6.65 -7.58 -13.44
CA GLY A 23 7.91 -8.24 -13.12
C GLY A 23 8.60 -7.78 -11.83
N ALA A 24 7.92 -7.00 -10.98
CA ALA A 24 8.48 -6.65 -9.68
C ALA A 24 8.60 -7.89 -8.78
N THR A 25 9.66 -7.95 -7.97
CA THR A 25 9.76 -8.97 -6.92
C THR A 25 8.60 -8.80 -5.93
N PRO A 26 8.13 -9.87 -5.26
CA PRO A 26 7.05 -9.75 -4.27
C PRO A 26 7.36 -8.72 -3.16
N GLU A 27 8.63 -8.64 -2.74
CA GLU A 27 9.11 -7.66 -1.79
C GLU A 27 8.96 -6.23 -2.35
N LYS A 28 9.45 -5.95 -3.56
CA LYS A 28 9.32 -4.62 -4.16
C LYS A 28 7.87 -4.24 -4.45
N ALA A 29 7.06 -5.19 -4.91
CA ALA A 29 5.64 -5.00 -5.16
C ALA A 29 4.89 -4.63 -3.87
N LEU A 30 5.15 -5.33 -2.76
CA LEU A 30 4.55 -5.02 -1.47
C LEU A 30 4.97 -3.65 -0.95
N GLN A 31 6.27 -3.33 -1.00
CA GLN A 31 6.81 -2.02 -0.57
C GLN A 31 6.12 -0.88 -1.30
N THR A 32 6.17 -0.92 -2.63
CA THR A 32 5.65 0.17 -3.46
C THR A 32 4.13 0.26 -3.41
N THR A 33 3.42 -0.84 -3.18
CA THR A 33 1.94 -0.84 -3.06
C THR A 33 1.52 -0.17 -1.79
N THR A 34 2.16 -0.54 -0.69
CA THR A 34 1.95 0.11 0.60
C THR A 34 2.24 1.61 0.50
N ALA A 35 3.34 1.99 -0.17
CA ALA A 35 3.71 3.40 -0.33
C ALA A 35 2.66 4.19 -1.14
N ALA A 36 2.20 3.66 -2.28
CA ALA A 36 1.19 4.30 -3.12
C ALA A 36 -0.16 4.44 -2.41
N VAL A 37 -0.64 3.38 -1.77
CA VAL A 37 -1.91 3.38 -1.03
C VAL A 37 -1.85 4.35 0.15
N TYR A 38 -0.72 4.39 0.88
CA TYR A 38 -0.53 5.33 1.98
C TYR A 38 -0.60 6.80 1.51
N GLU A 39 0.05 7.14 0.39
CA GLU A 39 -0.01 8.49 -0.14
C GLU A 39 -1.42 8.91 -0.56
N ILE A 40 -2.11 8.04 -1.31
CA ILE A 40 -3.48 8.33 -1.77
C ILE A 40 -4.41 8.47 -0.56
N LEU A 41 -4.27 7.59 0.44
CA LEU A 41 -5.01 7.70 1.70
C LEU A 41 -4.74 9.04 2.41
N ALA A 42 -3.46 9.40 2.59
CA ALA A 42 -3.08 10.62 3.29
C ALA A 42 -3.57 11.88 2.56
N ARG A 43 -3.46 11.91 1.23
CA ARG A 43 -3.93 13.04 0.41
C ARG A 43 -5.46 13.13 0.40
N THR A 44 -6.15 12.00 0.28
CA THR A 44 -7.62 11.94 0.27
C THR A 44 -8.20 12.35 1.62
N THR A 45 -7.61 11.86 2.71
CA THR A 45 -7.98 12.27 4.08
C THR A 45 -7.72 13.75 4.31
N LYS A 46 -6.59 14.30 3.81
CA LYS A 46 -6.29 15.73 3.91
C LYS A 46 -7.32 16.60 3.17
N ARG A 47 -7.92 16.07 2.10
CA ARG A 47 -9.01 16.74 1.36
C ARG A 47 -10.38 16.57 2.03
N GLY A 48 -10.51 15.72 3.05
CA GLY A 48 -11.79 15.40 3.69
C GLY A 48 -12.75 14.68 2.74
N ALA A 49 -12.22 13.94 1.77
CA ALA A 49 -13.02 13.21 0.78
C ALA A 49 -13.25 11.77 1.24
N ASP A 50 -14.48 11.28 1.02
CA ASP A 50 -14.87 9.90 1.35
C ASP A 50 -14.57 8.91 0.20
N GLU A 51 -14.22 9.42 -0.98
CA GLU A 51 -13.81 8.65 -2.16
C GLU A 51 -12.37 8.92 -2.58
N LEU A 52 -11.72 7.90 -3.15
CA LEU A 52 -10.35 8.00 -3.67
C LEU A 52 -10.32 8.86 -4.94
N THR A 53 -9.60 9.98 -4.89
CA THR A 53 -9.37 10.86 -6.05
C THR A 53 -8.16 10.38 -6.87
N LEU A 54 -8.26 9.18 -7.45
CA LEU A 54 -7.15 8.47 -8.11
C LEU A 54 -6.59 9.24 -9.32
N GLU A 55 -7.45 9.93 -10.06
CA GLU A 55 -7.07 10.80 -11.17
C GLU A 55 -6.19 11.96 -10.71
N THR A 56 -6.49 12.53 -9.54
CA THR A 56 -5.73 13.62 -8.95
C THR A 56 -4.39 13.13 -8.38
N ASP A 57 -4.33 11.89 -7.89
CA ASP A 57 -3.14 11.30 -7.28
C ASP A 57 -2.44 10.26 -8.18
N ALA A 58 -2.61 10.34 -9.50
CA ALA A 58 -2.08 9.35 -10.44
C ALA A 58 -0.55 9.21 -10.38
N ASP A 59 0.16 10.28 -10.02
CA ASP A 59 1.61 10.25 -9.85
C ASP A 59 2.04 9.40 -8.63
N SER A 60 1.25 9.36 -7.56
CA SER A 60 1.51 8.48 -6.40
C SER A 60 1.41 6.99 -6.76
N LEU A 61 0.70 6.64 -7.84
CA LEU A 61 0.68 5.27 -8.36
C LEU A 61 1.96 4.91 -9.10
N LYS A 62 2.45 5.83 -9.93
CA LYS A 62 3.64 5.64 -10.78
C LYS A 62 4.95 5.75 -9.99
N HIS A 63 5.05 6.77 -9.14
CA HIS A 63 6.27 7.14 -8.43
C HIS A 63 5.99 7.40 -6.95
N PRO A 64 5.62 6.37 -6.16
CA PRO A 64 5.39 6.54 -4.73
C PRO A 64 6.70 6.94 -4.01
N MET A 65 6.61 7.98 -3.19
CA MET A 65 7.67 8.60 -2.39
C MET A 65 7.66 8.19 -0.92
N ALA A 66 6.54 7.67 -0.40
CA ALA A 66 6.43 7.25 1.00
C ALA A 66 7.49 6.19 1.34
N MET A 67 8.26 6.46 2.40
CA MET A 67 9.28 5.51 2.87
C MET A 67 8.61 4.33 3.57
N VAL A 68 8.61 3.17 2.90
CA VAL A 68 8.11 1.92 3.46
C VAL A 68 9.27 0.95 3.66
N GLN A 69 9.51 0.60 4.93
CA GLN A 69 10.48 -0.43 5.29
C GLN A 69 9.80 -1.79 5.30
N LEU A 70 10.47 -2.77 4.70
CA LEU A 70 10.02 -4.15 4.76
C LEU A 70 10.82 -4.91 5.81
N ARG A 71 10.09 -5.75 6.54
CA ARG A 71 10.65 -6.63 7.54
C ARG A 71 10.19 -8.04 7.22
N ARG A 72 11.16 -8.93 6.96
CA ARG A 72 10.89 -10.37 6.94
C ARG A 72 10.75 -10.84 8.38
N LEU A 73 9.61 -11.43 8.68
CA LEU A 73 9.39 -12.06 9.97
C LEU A 73 9.93 -13.49 9.87
N GLY A 74 10.84 -13.86 10.76
CA GLY A 74 11.24 -15.26 10.90
C GLY A 74 10.04 -16.09 11.34
N LEU A 75 9.95 -17.34 10.87
CA LEU A 75 9.00 -18.29 11.42
C LEU A 75 9.25 -18.36 12.93
N PRO A 76 8.23 -18.25 13.82
CA PRO A 76 8.44 -18.42 15.25
C PRO A 76 9.03 -19.80 15.49
N THR A 77 10.34 -19.87 15.74
CA THR A 77 10.98 -21.08 16.24
C THR A 77 10.45 -21.26 17.66
N GLY A 78 9.48 -22.17 17.79
CA GLY A 78 8.71 -22.35 19.01
C GLY A 78 9.60 -22.59 20.20
N ASN A 79 9.72 -21.58 21.08
CA ASN A 79 10.16 -21.79 22.44
C ASN A 79 8.94 -22.30 23.23
N ARG A 80 8.53 -23.56 22.97
CA ARG A 80 7.74 -24.32 23.94
C ARG A 80 8.71 -24.64 25.08
N ARG A 81 8.77 -23.75 26.07
CA ARG A 81 9.33 -24.11 27.37
C ARG A 81 8.29 -24.95 28.09
N ALA A 82 8.66 -26.20 28.32
CA ALA A 82 8.07 -27.10 29.31
C ALA A 82 8.27 -26.54 30.73
#